data_AF-A0A7C5YV48-F1
#
_entry.id   AF-A0A7C5YV48-F1
#
_cell.length_a   1.000
_cell.length_b   1.000
_cell.length_c   1.000
_cell.angle_alpha   90.00
_cell.angle_beta   90.00
_cell.angle_gamma   90.00
#
_symmetry.space_group_name_H-M   'P 1'
#
loop_
_entity.id
_entity.type
_entity.pdbx_description
1 polymer ?
#
loop_
_entity_poly.entity_id
_entity_poly.type
_entity_poly.pdbx_seq_one_letter_code
_entity_poly.pdbx_strand_id
1 'polypeptide(L)'
;MGKRFGRVRLIARDDPRYQAYLEQFRLAREYQRAMRPPSPRQVFGEQVEELLRSWLGQTRRLSERRYLEYEEIRGQQAVLKYRELDAVEIPDPTTVHVFEIKASLSLGHGLRQLREDRALLSFLFPRVAATLLFVDTGMLPEERQAALEREKDVVILEELTHLAGYGREIGLHWVPLEQVIALAGGEENLNLEWLREGEKQEPPPPPEPQVWSVGGEEEELGPLGQALLRALGRPPPTG
;
A
#
# COMPACT_ATOMS: atom_id res chain seq x y z
N MET A 1 3.45 -7.69 -25.76
CA MET A 1 3.51 -6.79 -24.58
C MET A 1 3.99 -7.63 -23.42
N GLY A 2 5.19 -7.42 -22.90
CA GLY A 2 5.74 -8.23 -21.79
C GLY A 2 4.89 -8.08 -20.53
N LYS A 3 4.82 -9.12 -19.69
CA LYS A 3 4.16 -9.03 -18.38
C LYS A 3 4.91 -7.98 -17.54
N ARG A 4 4.22 -6.95 -17.04
CA ARG A 4 4.79 -5.91 -16.16
C ARG A 4 5.16 -6.47 -14.77
N PHE A 5 4.48 -7.52 -14.34
CA PHE A 5 4.64 -8.13 -13.03
C PHE A 5 5.00 -9.61 -13.13
N GLY A 6 5.83 -10.08 -12.19
CA GLY A 6 6.25 -11.47 -12.04
C GLY A 6 6.17 -11.95 -10.59
N ARG A 7 6.19 -13.27 -10.40
CA ARG A 7 6.28 -13.96 -9.09
C ARG A 7 5.41 -13.36 -7.97
N VAL A 8 4.16 -13.05 -8.29
CA VAL A 8 3.24 -12.45 -7.33
C VAL A 8 2.89 -13.48 -6.24
N ARG A 9 2.89 -13.05 -4.97
CA ARG A 9 2.44 -13.82 -3.81
C ARG A 9 1.67 -12.90 -2.87
N LEU A 10 0.61 -13.42 -2.26
CA LEU A 10 -0.07 -12.78 -1.14
C LEU A 10 0.45 -13.43 0.14
N ILE A 11 1.06 -12.64 1.01
CA ILE A 11 1.76 -13.13 2.20
C ILE A 11 1.25 -12.47 3.47
N ALA A 12 1.51 -13.12 4.60
CA ALA A 12 1.29 -12.57 5.93
C ALA A 12 2.50 -11.75 6.39
N ARG A 13 2.33 -11.00 7.48
CA ARG A 13 3.44 -10.25 8.10
C ARG A 13 4.59 -11.16 8.53
N ASP A 14 4.31 -12.36 9.00
CA ASP A 14 5.29 -13.31 9.52
C ASP A 14 6.00 -14.14 8.44
N ASP A 15 5.77 -13.86 7.15
CA ASP A 15 6.48 -14.53 6.06
C ASP A 15 8.01 -14.34 6.22
N PRO A 16 8.80 -15.44 6.23
CA PRO A 16 10.24 -15.36 6.48
C PRO A 16 11.02 -14.47 5.52
N ARG A 17 10.59 -14.36 4.25
CA ARG A 17 11.28 -13.52 3.26
C ARG A 17 10.98 -12.05 3.50
N TYR A 18 9.73 -11.74 3.85
CA TYR A 18 9.34 -10.38 4.21
C TYR A 18 10.02 -9.93 5.51
N GLN A 19 10.11 -10.80 6.52
CA GLN A 19 10.86 -10.51 7.75
C GLN A 19 12.35 -10.24 7.46
N ALA A 20 12.99 -11.06 6.62
CA ALA A 20 14.37 -10.82 6.21
C ALA A 20 14.55 -9.49 5.46
N TYR A 21 13.59 -9.13 4.60
CA TYR A 21 13.58 -7.83 3.91
C TYR A 21 13.48 -6.65 4.90
N LEU A 22 12.59 -6.73 5.88
CA LEU A 22 12.43 -5.70 6.90
C LEU A 22 13.69 -5.51 7.74
N GLU A 23 14.37 -6.60 8.13
CA GLU A 23 15.63 -6.54 8.88
C GLU A 23 16.74 -5.86 8.08
N GLN A 24 16.87 -6.16 6.78
CA GLN A 24 17.82 -5.48 5.89
C GLN A 24 17.51 -3.97 5.80
N PHE A 25 16.23 -3.61 5.69
CA PHE A 25 15.79 -2.21 5.67
C PHE A 25 16.05 -1.50 7.00
N ARG A 26 15.82 -2.18 8.13
CA ARG A 26 16.08 -1.65 9.46
C ARG A 26 17.55 -1.33 9.65
N LEU A 27 18.44 -2.26 9.26
CA LEU A 27 19.88 -2.04 9.29
C LEU A 27 20.27 -0.83 8.42
N ALA A 28 19.76 -0.75 7.19
CA ALA A 28 20.00 0.40 6.30
C ALA A 28 19.50 1.74 6.89
N ARG A 29 18.36 1.71 7.60
CA ARG A 29 17.75 2.88 8.26
C ARG A 29 18.46 3.28 9.55
N GLU A 30 18.97 2.34 10.33
CA GLU A 30 19.79 2.61 11.51
C GLU A 30 21.11 3.32 11.14
N TYR A 31 21.66 3.05 9.94
CA TYR A 31 22.78 3.81 9.38
C TYR A 31 22.43 5.24 8.90
N GLN A 32 21.15 5.56 8.68
CA GLN A 32 20.69 6.83 8.10
C GLN A 32 19.96 7.78 9.08
N ARG A 33 19.87 7.46 10.39
CA ARG A 33 18.98 8.18 11.31
C ARG A 33 19.28 9.68 11.47
N ALA A 34 18.55 10.47 10.68
CA ALA A 34 17.75 11.61 11.12
C ALA A 34 16.34 11.44 10.52
N MET A 35 15.60 10.40 10.97
CA MET A 35 14.21 10.21 10.56
C MET A 35 13.33 11.25 11.25
N ARG A 36 12.71 12.12 10.46
CA ARG A 36 11.70 13.05 10.97
C ARG A 36 10.52 12.28 11.55
N PRO A 37 9.90 12.77 12.64
CA PRO A 37 8.64 12.22 13.11
C PRO A 37 7.59 12.28 11.99
N PRO A 38 6.61 11.34 11.98
CA PRO A 38 5.53 11.37 11.00
C PRO A 38 4.77 12.70 11.08
N SER A 39 4.32 13.20 9.93
CA SER A 39 3.53 14.43 9.89
C SER A 39 2.16 14.20 10.56
N PRO A 40 1.51 15.22 11.14
CA PRO A 40 0.16 15.09 11.70
C PRO A 40 -0.86 14.49 10.73
N ARG A 41 -0.71 14.75 9.42
CA ARG A 41 -1.50 14.14 8.35
C ARG A 41 -1.26 12.64 8.20
N GLN A 42 0.01 12.20 8.27
CA GLN A 42 0.34 10.77 8.23
C GLN A 42 -0.28 10.06 9.43
N VAL A 43 -0.16 10.66 10.63
CA VAL A 43 -0.79 10.14 11.86
C VAL A 43 -2.31 10.03 11.69
N PHE A 44 -2.98 11.06 11.17
CA PHE A 44 -4.41 11.00 10.89
C PHE A 44 -4.76 9.89 9.90
N GLY A 45 -4.02 9.77 8.80
CA GLY A 45 -4.23 8.72 7.81
C GLY A 45 -4.17 7.31 8.42
N GLU A 46 -3.16 7.05 9.25
CA GLU A 46 -3.02 5.78 9.97
C GLU A 46 -4.17 5.52 10.96
N GLN A 47 -4.61 6.55 11.71
CA GLN A 47 -5.75 6.44 12.62
C GLN A 47 -7.04 6.10 11.87
N VAL A 48 -7.28 6.78 10.74
CA VAL A 48 -8.46 6.54 9.89
C VAL A 48 -8.43 5.13 9.30
N GLU A 49 -7.28 4.71 8.77
CA GLU A 49 -7.11 3.36 8.21
C GLU A 49 -7.46 2.29 9.24
N GLU A 50 -6.88 2.37 10.44
CA GLU A 50 -7.13 1.39 11.49
C GLU A 50 -8.60 1.40 11.96
N LEU A 51 -9.18 2.59 12.11
CA LEU A 51 -10.56 2.74 12.54
C LEU A 51 -11.55 2.16 11.52
N LEU A 52 -11.39 2.52 10.25
CA LEU A 52 -12.27 2.05 9.18
C LEU A 52 -12.06 0.57 8.89
N ARG A 53 -10.82 0.06 9.01
CA ARG A 53 -10.54 -1.37 8.94
C ARG A 53 -11.25 -2.13 10.07
N SER A 54 -11.18 -1.63 11.30
CA SER A 54 -11.85 -2.22 12.46
C SER A 54 -13.37 -2.24 12.28
N TRP A 55 -13.95 -1.11 11.88
CA TRP A 55 -15.38 -1.01 11.58
C TRP A 55 -15.82 -1.95 10.43
N LEU A 56 -15.06 -2.02 9.34
CA LEU A 56 -15.32 -2.94 8.25
C LEU A 56 -15.32 -4.41 8.72
N GLY A 57 -14.38 -4.75 9.61
CA GLY A 57 -14.27 -6.06 10.24
C GLY A 57 -15.46 -6.49 11.11
N GLN A 58 -16.36 -5.58 11.49
CA GLN A 58 -17.58 -5.92 12.22
C GLN A 58 -18.60 -6.65 11.35
N THR A 59 -18.56 -6.43 10.03
CA THR A 59 -19.50 -7.03 9.07
C THR A 59 -18.83 -7.92 8.04
N ARG A 60 -17.52 -7.78 7.85
CA ARG A 60 -16.71 -8.53 6.88
C ARG A 60 -15.73 -9.45 7.58
N ARG A 61 -15.45 -10.61 6.98
CA ARG A 61 -14.43 -11.53 7.51
C ARG A 61 -13.06 -11.15 6.96
N LEU A 62 -12.52 -10.04 7.45
CA LEU A 62 -11.20 -9.58 7.04
C LEU A 62 -10.12 -10.59 7.46
N SER A 63 -9.15 -10.82 6.58
CA SER A 63 -7.93 -11.50 6.98
C SER A 63 -7.09 -10.59 7.88
N GLU A 64 -6.09 -11.16 8.56
CA GLU A 64 -4.98 -10.38 9.10
C GLU A 64 -4.32 -9.51 8.01
N ARG A 65 -3.50 -8.53 8.41
CA ARG A 65 -2.78 -7.65 7.46
C ARG A 65 -1.99 -8.49 6.46
N ARG A 66 -2.20 -8.21 5.17
CA ARG A 66 -1.57 -8.93 4.06
C ARG A 66 -0.66 -8.01 3.27
N TYR A 67 0.33 -8.63 2.66
CA TYR A 67 1.29 -7.94 1.81
C TYR A 67 1.34 -8.63 0.44
N LEU A 68 1.42 -7.83 -0.62
CA LEU A 68 1.77 -8.29 -1.95
C LEU A 68 3.28 -8.30 -2.08
N GLU A 69 3.86 -9.48 -2.30
CA GLU A 69 5.22 -9.66 -2.80
C GLU A 69 5.14 -9.82 -4.32
N TYR A 70 5.91 -9.04 -5.07
CA TYR A 70 5.93 -9.16 -6.54
C TYR A 70 7.24 -8.63 -7.12
N GLU A 71 7.57 -9.12 -8.31
CA GLU A 71 8.64 -8.57 -9.14
C GLU A 71 8.04 -7.55 -10.11
N GLU A 72 8.49 -6.29 -10.06
CA GLU A 72 8.21 -5.30 -11.10
C GLU A 72 9.30 -5.39 -12.18
N ILE A 73 8.89 -5.72 -13.41
CA ILE A 73 9.81 -5.88 -14.54
C ILE A 73 10.05 -4.50 -15.17
N ARG A 74 11.31 -4.07 -15.19
CA ARG A 74 11.77 -2.81 -15.77
C ARG A 74 12.89 -3.10 -16.77
N GLY A 75 12.53 -3.16 -18.06
CA GLY A 75 13.47 -3.54 -19.12
C GLY A 75 13.92 -5.00 -18.95
N GLN A 76 15.22 -5.21 -18.75
CA GLN A 76 15.81 -6.54 -18.50
C GLN A 76 15.91 -6.88 -17.00
N GLN A 77 15.59 -5.95 -16.11
CA GLN A 77 15.71 -6.13 -14.67
C GLN A 77 14.35 -6.41 -14.02
N ALA A 78 14.36 -7.18 -12.94
CA ALA A 78 13.21 -7.41 -12.08
C ALA A 78 13.54 -6.91 -10.67
N VAL A 79 12.68 -6.04 -10.12
CA VAL A 79 12.85 -5.49 -8.77
C VAL A 79 11.80 -6.10 -7.86
N LEU A 80 12.23 -6.79 -6.81
CA LEU A 80 11.34 -7.33 -5.78
C LEU A 80 10.74 -6.17 -4.95
N LYS A 81 9.42 -6.17 -4.82
CA LYS A 81 8.67 -5.18 -4.07
C LYS A 81 7.70 -5.85 -3.10
N TYR A 82 7.48 -5.15 -2.00
CA TYR A 82 6.47 -5.48 -1.00
C TYR A 82 5.52 -4.30 -0.87
N ARG A 83 4.22 -4.57 -0.87
CA ARG A 83 3.18 -3.57 -0.65
C ARG A 83 2.19 -4.08 0.39
N GLU A 84 1.94 -3.29 1.42
CA GLU A 84 0.89 -3.57 2.39
C GLU A 84 -0.49 -3.27 1.79
N LEU A 85 -1.48 -4.11 2.10
CA LEU A 85 -2.88 -3.90 1.73
C LEU A 85 -3.67 -3.48 2.97
N ASP A 86 -4.37 -2.35 2.90
CA ASP A 86 -5.09 -1.75 4.03
C ASP A 86 -6.14 -2.72 4.60
N ALA A 87 -6.98 -3.31 3.73
CA ALA A 87 -7.79 -4.46 4.12
C ALA A 87 -8.05 -5.47 3.00
N VAL A 88 -8.22 -6.73 3.42
CA VAL A 88 -8.43 -7.86 2.52
C VAL A 88 -9.47 -8.79 3.12
N GLU A 89 -10.46 -9.18 2.32
CA GLU A 89 -11.38 -10.28 2.57
C GLU A 89 -11.11 -11.39 1.55
N ILE A 90 -10.96 -12.63 2.02
CA ILE A 90 -10.78 -13.82 1.18
C ILE A 90 -11.92 -14.79 1.52
N PRO A 91 -13.10 -14.64 0.89
CA PRO A 91 -14.26 -15.45 1.24
C PRO A 91 -14.10 -16.91 0.81
N ASP A 92 -13.37 -17.15 -0.28
CA ASP A 92 -13.10 -18.48 -0.83
C ASP A 92 -11.76 -18.50 -1.61
N PRO A 93 -11.22 -19.67 -1.99
CA PRO A 93 -9.92 -19.77 -2.67
C PRO A 93 -9.84 -19.11 -4.05
N THR A 94 -10.96 -18.76 -4.67
CA THR A 94 -11.03 -18.18 -6.02
C THR A 94 -11.32 -16.68 -6.01
N THR A 95 -11.65 -16.14 -4.84
CA THR A 95 -12.19 -14.79 -4.70
C THR A 95 -11.40 -14.01 -3.66
N VAL A 96 -11.09 -12.77 -3.98
CA VAL A 96 -10.53 -11.81 -3.03
C VAL A 96 -11.21 -10.45 -3.19
N HIS A 97 -11.39 -9.75 -2.09
CA HIS A 97 -11.80 -8.36 -2.09
C HIS A 97 -10.75 -7.54 -1.34
N VAL A 98 -10.11 -6.61 -2.06
CA VAL A 98 -9.17 -5.66 -1.48
C VAL A 98 -9.86 -4.31 -1.25
N PHE A 99 -9.59 -3.71 -0.11
CA PHE A 99 -10.03 -2.38 0.25
C PHE A 99 -8.81 -1.49 0.41
N GLU A 100 -8.82 -0.34 -0.26
CA GLU A 100 -7.88 0.75 -0.02
C GLU A 100 -8.61 1.80 0.81
N ILE A 101 -7.95 2.36 1.82
CA ILE A 101 -8.50 3.39 2.70
C ILE A 101 -7.68 4.66 2.53
N LYS A 102 -8.35 5.78 2.25
CA LYS A 102 -7.69 7.07 2.06
C LYS A 102 -8.46 8.19 2.74
N ALA A 103 -7.73 9.05 3.43
CA ALA A 103 -8.27 10.24 4.10
C ALA A 103 -7.69 11.56 3.56
N SER A 104 -7.08 11.50 2.36
CA SER A 104 -6.25 12.58 1.82
C SER A 104 -6.70 13.03 0.44
N LEU A 105 -6.28 14.23 0.01
CA LEU A 105 -6.63 14.83 -1.29
C LEU A 105 -6.22 14.03 -2.56
N SER A 106 -5.44 12.99 -2.38
CA SER A 106 -4.83 12.19 -3.44
C SER A 106 -5.70 11.03 -3.91
N LEU A 107 -7.02 11.25 -4.09
CA LEU A 107 -7.99 10.24 -4.53
C LEU A 107 -7.56 9.55 -5.84
N GLY A 108 -7.05 10.29 -6.82
CA GLY A 108 -6.53 9.73 -8.07
C GLY A 108 -5.28 8.86 -7.91
N HIS A 109 -4.45 9.09 -6.88
CA HIS A 109 -3.35 8.19 -6.52
C HIS A 109 -3.89 6.91 -5.88
N GLY A 110 -4.86 7.03 -4.96
CA GLY A 110 -5.53 5.88 -4.33
C GLY A 110 -6.16 4.95 -5.35
N LEU A 111 -6.92 5.48 -6.32
CA LEU A 111 -7.50 4.67 -7.40
C LEU A 111 -6.44 4.00 -8.27
N ARG A 112 -5.33 4.67 -8.57
CA ARG A 112 -4.23 4.07 -9.34
C ARG A 112 -3.60 2.91 -8.58
N GLN A 113 -3.31 3.10 -7.30
CA GLN A 113 -2.77 2.07 -6.43
C GLN A 113 -3.73 0.87 -6.38
N LEU A 114 -5.01 1.10 -6.12
CA LEU A 114 -6.01 0.05 -6.06
C LEU A 114 -6.17 -0.71 -7.40
N ARG A 115 -6.04 -0.01 -8.55
CA ARG A 115 -5.98 -0.67 -9.87
C ARG A 115 -4.77 -1.58 -10.01
N GLU A 116 -3.60 -1.16 -9.53
CA GLU A 116 -2.40 -1.99 -9.54
C GLU A 116 -2.53 -3.20 -8.62
N ASP A 117 -3.10 -3.02 -7.42
CA ASP A 117 -3.32 -4.10 -6.47
C ASP A 117 -4.31 -5.12 -7.02
N ARG A 118 -5.40 -4.66 -7.65
CA ARG A 118 -6.31 -5.53 -8.38
C ARG A 118 -5.60 -6.31 -9.49
N ALA A 119 -4.73 -5.65 -10.27
CA ALA A 119 -3.98 -6.30 -11.34
C ALA A 119 -3.03 -7.37 -10.79
N LEU A 120 -2.32 -7.10 -9.69
CA LEU A 120 -1.44 -8.06 -9.03
C LEU A 120 -2.23 -9.25 -8.46
N LEU A 121 -3.33 -8.99 -7.76
CA LEU A 121 -4.19 -10.03 -7.19
C LEU A 121 -4.83 -10.92 -8.28
N SER A 122 -5.04 -10.41 -9.49
CA SER A 122 -5.59 -11.21 -10.60
C SER A 122 -4.66 -12.32 -11.08
N PHE A 123 -3.38 -12.30 -10.70
CA PHE A 123 -2.46 -13.43 -10.91
C PHE A 123 -2.73 -14.60 -9.95
N LEU A 124 -3.39 -14.32 -8.81
CA LEU A 124 -3.60 -15.27 -7.72
C LEU A 124 -5.05 -15.74 -7.64
N PHE A 125 -6.00 -14.84 -7.92
CA PHE A 125 -7.43 -15.08 -7.78
C PHE A 125 -8.16 -14.81 -9.10
N PRO A 126 -9.01 -15.74 -9.57
CA PRO A 126 -9.89 -15.53 -10.70
C PRO A 126 -10.85 -14.34 -10.54
N ARG A 127 -11.29 -14.04 -9.31
CA ARG A 127 -12.26 -13.00 -9.01
C ARG A 127 -11.66 -12.01 -8.01
N VAL A 128 -11.49 -10.77 -8.43
CA VAL A 128 -10.91 -9.70 -7.60
C VAL A 128 -11.87 -8.52 -7.57
N ALA A 129 -12.50 -8.31 -6.41
CA ALA A 129 -13.22 -7.06 -6.12
C ALA A 129 -12.24 -6.05 -5.51
N ALA A 130 -12.49 -4.77 -5.77
CA ALA A 130 -11.67 -3.67 -5.28
C ALA A 130 -12.57 -2.50 -4.87
N THR A 131 -12.40 -2.02 -3.64
CA THR A 131 -13.16 -0.88 -3.12
C THR A 131 -12.23 0.15 -2.50
N LEU A 132 -12.43 1.42 -2.83
CA LEU A 132 -11.79 2.55 -2.20
C LEU A 132 -12.77 3.15 -1.17
N LEU A 133 -12.37 3.12 0.09
CA LEU A 133 -12.98 3.85 1.19
C LEU A 133 -12.32 5.22 1.25
N PHE A 134 -13.01 6.24 0.79
CA PHE A 134 -12.47 7.59 0.78
C PHE A 134 -13.15 8.45 1.84
N VAL A 135 -12.38 8.94 2.80
CA VAL A 135 -12.88 9.89 3.79
C VAL A 135 -12.95 11.28 3.18
N ASP A 136 -14.17 11.78 3.07
CA ASP A 136 -14.42 13.15 2.65
C ASP A 136 -14.09 14.10 3.80
N THR A 137 -12.95 14.77 3.67
CA THR A 137 -12.48 15.78 4.63
C THR A 137 -12.97 17.19 4.27
N GLY A 138 -13.83 17.33 3.25
CA GLY A 138 -14.31 18.62 2.74
C GLY A 138 -13.25 19.42 1.97
N MET A 139 -12.04 18.88 1.81
CA MET A 139 -10.93 19.57 1.16
C MET A 139 -10.77 19.19 -0.32
N LEU A 140 -11.45 18.14 -0.79
CA LEU A 140 -11.39 17.74 -2.19
C LEU A 140 -12.26 18.70 -3.03
N PRO A 141 -11.71 19.37 -4.07
CA PRO A 141 -12.51 20.26 -4.90
C PRO A 141 -13.65 19.51 -5.61
N GLU A 142 -14.85 20.11 -5.65
CA GLU A 142 -16.05 19.54 -6.30
C GLU A 142 -15.78 19.09 -7.74
N GLU A 143 -14.99 19.85 -8.51
CA GLU A 143 -14.62 19.48 -9.88
C GLU A 143 -13.84 18.16 -9.95
N ARG A 144 -12.96 17.90 -8.96
CA ARG A 144 -12.19 16.66 -8.88
C ARG A 144 -13.08 15.51 -8.46
N GLN A 145 -13.97 15.72 -7.50
CA GLN A 145 -14.99 14.74 -7.14
C GLN A 145 -15.83 14.35 -8.37
N ALA A 146 -16.40 15.34 -9.07
CA ALA A 146 -17.21 15.11 -10.26
C ALA A 146 -16.44 14.45 -11.41
N ALA A 147 -15.13 14.71 -11.57
CA ALA A 147 -14.31 14.03 -12.57
C ALA A 147 -14.14 12.54 -12.25
N LEU A 148 -14.01 12.20 -10.98
CA LEU A 148 -13.76 10.83 -10.50
C LEU A 148 -15.04 10.00 -10.56
N GLU A 149 -16.18 10.60 -10.24
CA GLU A 149 -17.49 9.98 -10.41
C GLU A 149 -17.84 9.69 -11.88
N ARG A 150 -17.14 10.32 -12.83
CA ARG A 150 -17.27 10.06 -14.28
C ARG A 150 -16.26 9.03 -14.81
N GLU A 151 -15.35 8.52 -13.98
CA GLU A 151 -14.42 7.47 -14.41
C GLU A 151 -15.22 6.19 -14.74
N LYS A 152 -15.04 5.67 -15.96
CA LYS A 152 -15.88 4.60 -16.51
C LYS A 152 -15.83 3.29 -15.74
N ASP A 153 -14.75 3.04 -15.00
CA ASP A 153 -14.54 1.84 -14.20
C ASP A 153 -14.72 2.10 -12.70
N VAL A 154 -15.33 3.23 -12.30
CA VAL A 154 -15.66 3.54 -10.91
C VAL A 154 -17.18 3.53 -10.73
N VAL A 155 -17.63 2.85 -9.68
CA VAL A 155 -19.04 2.81 -9.27
C VAL A 155 -19.15 3.33 -7.86
N ILE A 156 -19.98 4.36 -7.66
CA ILE A 156 -20.26 4.92 -6.34
C ILE A 156 -21.12 3.92 -5.57
N LEU A 157 -20.68 3.59 -4.36
CA LEU A 157 -21.37 2.68 -3.46
C LEU A 157 -22.01 3.50 -2.34
N GLU A 158 -23.35 3.48 -2.26
CA GLU A 158 -24.07 4.08 -1.14
C GLU A 158 -23.91 3.26 0.15
N GLU A 159 -23.82 1.93 0.01
CA GLU A 159 -23.61 1.00 1.13
C GLU A 159 -22.45 0.06 0.84
N LEU A 160 -21.64 -0.24 1.85
CA LEU A 160 -20.54 -1.22 1.71
C LEU A 160 -21.00 -2.67 1.65
N THR A 161 -22.27 -2.94 1.94
CA THR A 161 -22.93 -4.21 1.64
C THR A 161 -23.00 -4.44 0.14
N HIS A 162 -23.11 -3.35 -0.65
CA HIS A 162 -23.03 -3.38 -2.09
C HIS A 162 -21.57 -3.51 -2.52
N LEU A 163 -21.18 -4.74 -2.84
CA LEU A 163 -19.93 -4.98 -3.54
C LEU A 163 -20.05 -4.33 -4.91
N ALA A 164 -19.12 -3.42 -5.25
CA ALA A 164 -18.76 -3.27 -6.65
C ALA A 164 -18.40 -4.68 -7.12
N GLY A 165 -19.18 -5.20 -8.08
CA GLY A 165 -19.16 -6.62 -8.37
C GLY A 165 -17.74 -7.11 -8.66
N TYR A 166 -17.52 -8.43 -8.60
CA TYR A 166 -16.27 -9.07 -9.01
C TYR A 166 -15.97 -8.95 -10.53
N GLY A 167 -16.41 -7.86 -11.16
CA GLY A 167 -16.19 -7.48 -12.56
C GLY A 167 -15.03 -6.49 -12.70
N ARG A 168 -15.13 -5.59 -13.69
CA ARG A 168 -14.06 -4.62 -14.03
C ARG A 168 -14.14 -3.30 -13.27
N GLU A 169 -15.17 -3.11 -12.47
CA GLU A 169 -15.43 -1.87 -11.76
C GLU A 169 -14.68 -1.83 -10.42
N ILE A 170 -14.41 -0.63 -9.95
CA ILE A 170 -13.88 -0.31 -8.63
C ILE A 170 -15.01 0.38 -7.87
N GLY A 171 -15.29 -0.11 -6.67
CA GLY A 171 -16.22 0.56 -5.78
C GLY A 171 -15.58 1.79 -5.19
N LEU A 172 -16.27 2.92 -5.17
CA LEU A 172 -15.91 4.09 -4.40
C LEU A 172 -16.99 4.32 -3.35
N HIS A 173 -16.62 4.25 -2.09
CA HIS A 173 -17.51 4.60 -0.98
C HIS A 173 -16.99 5.85 -0.30
N TRP A 174 -17.81 6.90 -0.34
CA TRP A 174 -17.56 8.15 0.38
C TRP A 174 -17.91 7.96 1.84
N VAL A 175 -16.94 8.19 2.71
CA VAL A 175 -17.11 8.14 4.17
C VAL A 175 -17.07 9.59 4.67
N PRO A 176 -18.18 10.14 5.18
CA PRO A 176 -18.16 11.48 5.77
C PRO A 176 -17.18 11.55 6.96
N LEU A 177 -16.46 12.66 7.10
CA LEU A 177 -15.54 12.85 8.23
C LEU A 177 -16.27 12.73 9.59
N GLU A 178 -17.52 13.17 9.67
CA GLU A 178 -18.36 13.09 10.86
C GLU A 178 -18.58 11.64 11.29
N GLN A 179 -18.69 10.72 10.33
CA GLN A 179 -18.81 9.29 10.61
C GLN A 179 -17.50 8.74 11.21
N VAL A 180 -16.34 9.18 10.69
CA VAL A 180 -15.03 8.81 11.23
C VAL A 180 -14.86 9.34 12.65
N ILE A 181 -15.24 10.59 12.91
CA ILE A 181 -15.21 11.20 14.25
C ILE A 181 -16.11 10.42 15.22
N ALA A 182 -17.33 10.07 14.79
CA ALA A 182 -18.26 9.28 15.59
C ALA A 182 -17.70 7.89 15.90
N LEU A 183 -17.09 7.21 14.92
CA LEU A 183 -16.42 5.91 15.12
C LEU A 183 -15.24 6.01 16.10
N ALA A 184 -14.50 7.13 16.07
CA ALA A 184 -13.39 7.38 16.99
C ALA A 184 -13.88 7.75 18.42
N GLY A 185 -15.17 8.00 18.60
CA GLY A 185 -15.76 8.40 19.88
C GLY A 185 -15.56 9.88 20.23
N GLY A 186 -15.16 10.72 19.28
CA GLY A 186 -14.89 12.15 19.49
C GLY A 186 -13.74 12.68 18.65
N GLU A 187 -13.70 13.99 18.43
CA GLU A 187 -12.63 14.66 17.67
C GLU A 187 -11.27 14.57 18.37
N GLU A 188 -11.27 14.53 19.70
CA GLU A 188 -10.07 14.46 20.54
C GLU A 188 -9.24 13.18 20.34
N ASN A 189 -9.85 12.14 19.77
CA ASN A 189 -9.19 10.87 19.48
C ASN A 189 -8.55 10.83 18.08
N LEU A 190 -8.72 11.89 17.29
CA LEU A 190 -8.18 12.02 15.94
C LEU A 190 -7.23 13.20 15.85
N ASN A 191 -6.15 13.04 15.10
CA ASN A 191 -5.26 14.14 14.79
C ASN A 191 -5.89 15.01 13.68
N LEU A 192 -6.74 15.96 14.06
CA LEU A 192 -7.43 16.86 13.11
C LEU A 192 -6.69 18.19 12.89
N GLU A 193 -5.58 18.43 13.60
CA GLU A 193 -4.86 19.71 13.57
C GLU A 193 -4.38 20.07 12.16
N TRP A 194 -4.02 19.07 11.35
CA TRP A 194 -3.58 19.27 9.97
C TRP A 194 -4.67 19.84 9.04
N LEU A 195 -5.96 19.63 9.34
CA LEU A 195 -7.06 20.24 8.58
C LEU A 195 -7.10 21.77 8.78
N ARG A 196 -6.63 22.25 9.94
CA ARG A 196 -6.64 23.69 10.30
C ARG A 196 -5.44 24.44 9.73
N GLU A 197 -4.31 23.77 9.53
CA GLU A 197 -3.05 24.40 9.10
C GLU A 197 -2.86 24.48 7.57
N GLY A 198 -3.71 23.81 6.78
CA GLY A 198 -3.53 23.69 5.33
C GLY A 198 -2.33 22.83 4.93
N GLU A 199 -2.27 22.39 3.65
CA GLU A 199 -1.16 21.56 3.17
C GLU A 199 0.18 22.32 3.18
N LYS A 200 1.00 22.13 4.23
CA LYS A 200 2.45 22.37 4.10
C LYS A 200 3.00 21.28 3.18
N GLN A 201 3.62 21.67 2.05
CA GLN A 201 4.23 20.71 1.13
C GLN A 201 5.17 19.78 1.88
N GLU A 202 4.87 18.48 1.88
CA GLU A 202 5.84 17.48 2.29
C GLU A 202 7.01 17.54 1.30
N PRO A 203 8.27 17.68 1.78
CA PRO A 203 9.41 17.57 0.89
C PRO A 203 9.41 16.18 0.23
N PRO A 204 9.94 16.05 -1.00
CA PRO A 204 9.92 14.79 -1.71
C PRO A 204 10.50 13.66 -0.84
N PRO A 205 9.93 12.45 -0.92
CA PRO A 205 10.45 11.32 -0.16
C PRO A 205 11.94 11.16 -0.46
N PRO A 206 12.75 10.74 0.54
CA PRO A 206 14.13 10.38 0.26
C PRO A 206 14.16 9.38 -0.90
N PRO A 207 15.15 9.46 -1.80
CA PRO A 207 15.25 8.53 -2.92
C PRO A 207 15.14 7.09 -2.39
N GLU A 208 14.32 6.27 -3.07
CA GLU A 208 14.21 4.85 -2.74
C GLU A 208 15.63 4.30 -2.56
N PRO A 209 15.94 3.58 -1.46
CA PRO A 209 17.25 2.98 -1.32
C PRO A 209 17.49 2.14 -2.56
N GLN A 210 18.59 2.41 -3.27
CA GLN A 210 19.02 1.60 -4.39
C GLN A 210 19.14 0.17 -3.87
N VAL A 211 18.14 -0.66 -4.18
CA VAL A 211 18.19 -2.09 -3.94
C VAL A 211 19.20 -2.61 -4.93
N TRP A 212 20.42 -2.83 -4.45
CA TRP A 212 21.43 -3.54 -5.21
C TRP A 212 20.95 -4.98 -5.36
N SER A 213 20.50 -5.31 -6.57
CA SER A 213 20.13 -6.66 -6.96
C SER A 213 21.34 -7.57 -6.75
N VAL A 214 21.29 -8.46 -5.76
CA VAL A 214 22.24 -9.58 -5.69
C VAL A 214 21.75 -10.61 -6.70
N GLY A 215 22.21 -10.50 -7.94
CA GLY A 215 22.07 -11.59 -8.90
C GLY A 215 22.09 -11.16 -10.35
N GLY A 216 23.23 -11.38 -11.01
CA GLY A 216 23.26 -11.81 -12.41
C GLY A 216 23.91 -10.85 -13.39
N GLU A 217 25.22 -10.63 -13.26
CA GLU A 217 26.23 -10.80 -14.31
C GLU A 217 27.60 -10.64 -13.64
N GLU A 218 28.66 -11.25 -14.19
CA GLU A 218 30.02 -11.32 -13.61
C GLU A 218 30.68 -9.94 -13.51
N GLU A 219 30.22 -9.10 -12.58
CA GLU A 219 30.89 -7.87 -12.21
C GLU A 219 31.53 -8.04 -10.84
N GLU A 220 32.83 -7.72 -10.77
CA GLU A 220 33.64 -7.75 -9.56
C GLU A 220 32.90 -7.10 -8.38
N LEU A 221 32.80 -7.84 -7.28
CA LEU A 221 32.21 -7.35 -6.04
C LEU A 221 32.89 -6.05 -5.61
N GLY A 222 32.13 -4.97 -5.52
CA GLY A 222 32.60 -3.70 -4.97
C GLY A 222 33.07 -3.82 -3.51
N PRO A 223 33.75 -2.80 -2.96
CA PRO A 223 34.42 -2.85 -1.65
C PRO A 223 33.52 -3.29 -0.48
N LEU A 224 32.24 -2.89 -0.51
CA LEU A 224 31.25 -3.28 0.50
C LEU A 224 30.83 -4.75 0.38
N GLY A 225 30.70 -5.27 -0.85
CA GLY A 225 30.39 -6.69 -1.09
C GLY A 225 31.52 -7.61 -0.64
N GLN A 226 32.76 -7.19 -0.83
CA GLN A 226 33.94 -7.90 -0.31
C GLN A 226 33.99 -7.88 1.22
N ALA A 227 33.66 -6.74 1.85
CA ALA A 227 33.58 -6.63 3.31
C ALA A 227 32.51 -7.55 3.90
N LEU A 228 31.35 -7.68 3.23
CA LEU A 228 30.25 -8.53 3.67
C LEU A 228 30.60 -10.03 3.60
N LEU A 229 31.27 -10.47 2.54
CA LEU A 229 31.72 -11.87 2.42
C LEU A 229 32.75 -12.24 3.48
N ARG A 230 33.69 -11.34 3.79
CA ARG A 230 34.64 -11.53 4.90
C ARG A 230 33.95 -11.65 6.25
N ALA A 231 32.94 -10.82 6.52
CA ALA A 231 32.18 -10.86 7.77
C ALA A 231 31.36 -12.16 7.92
N LEU A 232 30.90 -12.74 6.81
CA LEU A 232 30.14 -13.99 6.77
C LEU A 232 31.03 -15.24 6.67
N GLY A 233 32.36 -15.10 6.75
CA GLY A 233 33.31 -16.20 6.70
C GLY A 233 33.36 -16.92 5.34
N ARG A 234 32.85 -16.30 4.28
CA ARG A 234 32.87 -16.86 2.92
C ARG A 234 34.02 -16.23 2.14
N PRO A 235 34.87 -17.03 1.47
CA PRO A 235 35.92 -16.44 0.63
C PRO A 235 35.27 -15.66 -0.53
N PRO A 236 35.83 -14.50 -0.91
CA PRO A 236 35.41 -13.84 -2.13
C PRO A 236 35.64 -14.77 -3.34
N PRO A 237 34.77 -14.74 -4.37
CA PRO A 237 35.01 -15.50 -5.58
C PRO A 237 36.34 -15.04 -6.19
N THR A 238 37.25 -15.99 -6.39
CA THR A 238 38.45 -15.77 -7.21
C THR A 238 37.98 -15.70 -8.65
N GLY A 239 38.33 -14.60 -9.34
CA GLY A 239 38.09 -14.44 -10.78
C GLY A 239 38.80 -15.47 -11.63
#